data_AF-A0A1M5XY39-F1
#
_entry.id   AF-A0A1M5XY39-F1
#
_cell.length_a   1.000
_cell.length_b   1.000
_cell.length_c   1.000
_cell.angle_alpha   90.00
_cell.angle_beta   90.00
_cell.angle_gamma   90.00
#
_symmetry.space_group_name_H-M   'P 1'
#
loop_
_entity.id
_entity.type
_entity.pdbx_description
1 polymer ?
#
loop_
_entity_poly.entity_id
_entity_poly.type
_entity_poly.pdbx_seq_one_letter_code
_entity_poly.pdbx_strand_id
1 'polypeptide(L)'
;MPELLSQAVHGPVFYGALASILSVFAYLPYIANILRGRTRPHRACWLIWSVLSIISFLSQLYEGAGASLGFAAAQAGSTTIVFLLSVIRGSGTFMGRADGVVLAVAAIGVGLWAITDSAAYALMISITISLMGGMLTVQKTYWFPDSETMSTWVLSFIASCCALLAVGPLDWLLLAYPMYLFVLNGAIIGAWMLGRLPGARERQADMSIFRSVRAR
;
A
#
# COMPACT_ATOMS: atom_id res chain seq x y z
N MET A 1 8.97 21.14 33.90
CA MET A 1 9.16 19.68 33.67
C MET A 1 7.87 18.91 33.37
N PRO A 2 6.70 19.20 33.97
CA PRO A 2 5.44 18.51 33.62
C PRO A 2 4.95 18.79 32.19
N GLU A 3 5.12 20.01 31.68
CA GLU A 3 4.72 20.39 30.32
C GLU A 3 5.55 19.71 29.23
N LEU A 4 6.85 19.52 29.46
CA LEU A 4 7.73 18.80 28.53
C LEU A 4 7.37 17.31 28.44
N LEU A 5 6.99 16.69 29.56
CA LEU A 5 6.51 15.30 29.60
C LEU A 5 5.11 15.17 29.00
N SER A 6 4.23 16.15 29.20
CA SER A 6 2.91 16.22 28.55
C SER A 6 3.05 16.35 27.03
N GLN A 7 3.86 17.29 26.53
CA GLN A 7 4.10 17.46 25.09
C GLN A 7 4.76 16.23 24.44
N ALA A 8 5.71 15.59 25.14
CA ALA A 8 6.38 14.37 24.66
C ALA A 8 5.44 13.15 24.57
N VAL A 9 4.40 13.08 25.40
CA VAL A 9 3.39 12.00 25.36
C VAL A 9 2.28 12.30 24.35
N HIS A 10 1.89 13.57 24.17
CA HIS A 10 0.81 13.95 23.25
C HIS A 10 1.24 13.94 21.77
N GLY A 11 2.51 14.24 21.47
CA GLY A 11 3.02 14.23 20.10
C GLY A 11 2.84 12.87 19.40
N PRO A 12 3.40 11.77 19.94
CA PRO A 12 3.26 10.43 19.37
C PRO A 12 1.82 9.99 19.17
N VAL A 13 0.96 10.22 20.17
CA VAL A 13 -0.47 9.86 20.12
C VAL A 13 -1.20 10.66 19.04
N PHE A 14 -0.95 11.96 18.95
CA PHE A 14 -1.52 12.83 17.91
C PHE A 14 -1.12 12.37 16.51
N TYR A 15 0.17 12.15 16.27
CA TYR A 15 0.66 11.70 14.97
C TYR A 15 0.16 10.30 14.61
N GLY A 16 0.05 9.39 15.59
CA GLY A 16 -0.50 8.05 15.38
C GLY A 16 -1.98 8.07 15.02
N ALA A 17 -2.78 8.90 15.70
CA ALA A 17 -4.19 9.10 15.38
C ALA A 17 -4.36 9.71 13.98
N LEU A 18 -3.58 10.73 13.65
CA LEU A 18 -3.62 11.37 12.33
C LEU A 18 -3.22 10.41 11.21
N ALA A 19 -2.16 9.62 11.40
CA ALA A 19 -1.74 8.58 10.46
C ALA A 19 -2.85 7.55 10.22
N SER A 20 -3.48 7.08 11.29
CA SER A 20 -4.57 6.09 11.23
C SER A 20 -5.77 6.63 10.45
N ILE A 21 -6.20 7.86 10.75
CA ILE A 21 -7.30 8.54 10.05
C ILE A 21 -6.96 8.68 8.56
N LEU A 22 -5.84 9.31 8.23
CA LEU A 22 -5.46 9.58 6.84
C LEU A 22 -5.34 8.30 6.00
N SER A 23 -4.77 7.23 6.57
CA SER A 23 -4.60 5.96 5.86
C SER A 23 -5.93 5.28 5.52
N VAL A 24 -6.96 5.40 6.37
CA VAL A 24 -8.31 4.87 6.07
C VAL A 24 -9.03 5.77 5.07
N PHE A 25 -8.95 7.09 5.27
CA PHE A 25 -9.57 8.06 4.37
C PHE A 25 -9.01 8.00 2.93
N ALA A 26 -7.76 7.58 2.76
CA ALA A 26 -7.13 7.40 1.46
C ALA A 26 -7.87 6.40 0.54
N TYR A 27 -8.56 5.39 1.11
CA TYR A 27 -9.31 4.40 0.33
C TYR A 27 -10.60 4.94 -0.27
N LEU A 28 -11.25 5.92 0.37
CA LEU A 28 -12.52 6.46 -0.09
C LEU A 28 -12.48 7.02 -1.52
N PRO A 29 -11.55 7.95 -1.88
CA PRO A 29 -11.45 8.42 -3.25
C PRO A 29 -10.97 7.31 -4.21
N TYR A 30 -10.16 6.36 -3.74
CA TYR A 30 -9.69 5.22 -4.54
C TYR A 30 -10.87 4.36 -5.00
N ILE A 31 -11.67 3.86 -4.04
CA ILE A 31 -12.84 3.02 -4.28
C ILE A 31 -13.85 3.74 -5.16
N ALA A 32 -14.15 5.01 -4.85
CA ALA A 32 -15.09 5.81 -5.66
C ALA A 32 -14.62 5.92 -7.13
N ASN A 33 -13.33 6.14 -7.37
CA ASN A 33 -12.80 6.23 -8.73
C ASN A 33 -12.70 4.88 -9.44
N ILE A 34 -12.49 3.78 -8.72
CA ILE A 34 -12.60 2.42 -9.32
C ILE A 34 -14.02 2.16 -9.79
N LEU A 35 -15.03 2.46 -8.96
CA LEU A 35 -16.44 2.30 -9.31
C LEU A 35 -16.85 3.17 -10.51
N ARG A 36 -16.26 4.35 -10.63
CA ARG A 36 -16.42 5.26 -11.78
C ARG A 36 -15.57 4.90 -13.01
N GLY A 37 -14.77 3.83 -12.95
CA GLY A 37 -13.89 3.39 -14.05
C GLY A 37 -12.68 4.29 -14.31
N ARG A 38 -12.40 5.26 -13.42
CA ARG A 38 -11.26 6.19 -13.52
C ARG A 38 -9.97 5.61 -12.95
N THR A 39 -10.05 4.54 -12.17
CA THR A 39 -8.91 3.85 -11.58
C THR A 39 -8.98 2.37 -11.88
N ARG A 40 -7.85 1.78 -12.26
CA ARG A 40 -7.75 0.36 -12.64
C ARG A 40 -6.68 -0.35 -11.81
N PRO A 41 -6.95 -0.72 -10.56
CA PRO A 41 -5.94 -1.21 -9.63
C PRO A 41 -5.21 -2.45 -10.18
N HIS A 42 -3.92 -2.63 -9.89
CA HIS A 42 -3.17 -3.81 -10.34
C HIS A 42 -3.55 -5.06 -9.53
N ARG A 43 -4.13 -6.07 -10.17
CA ARG A 43 -4.77 -7.22 -9.50
C ARG A 43 -3.84 -7.98 -8.56
N ALA A 44 -2.67 -8.39 -9.04
CA ALA A 44 -1.71 -9.16 -8.24
C ALA A 44 -1.21 -8.39 -7.00
N CYS A 45 -0.97 -7.08 -7.14
CA CYS A 45 -0.55 -6.22 -6.03
C CYS A 45 -1.63 -6.12 -4.95
N TRP A 46 -2.87 -5.84 -5.35
CA TRP A 46 -3.97 -5.71 -4.41
C TRP A 46 -4.36 -7.03 -3.76
N LEU A 47 -4.18 -8.17 -4.45
CA LEU A 47 -4.29 -9.50 -3.84
C LEU A 47 -3.29 -9.66 -2.69
N ILE A 48 -2.03 -9.34 -2.95
CA ILE A 48 -0.95 -9.45 -1.95
C ILE A 48 -1.26 -8.58 -0.74
N TRP A 49 -1.59 -7.30 -0.93
CA TRP A 49 -1.90 -6.41 0.18
C TRP A 49 -3.18 -6.80 0.93
N SER A 50 -4.19 -7.33 0.25
CA SER A 50 -5.39 -7.87 0.88
C SER A 50 -5.05 -9.08 1.78
N VAL A 51 -4.29 -10.05 1.27
CA VAL A 51 -3.86 -11.22 2.04
C VAL A 51 -3.02 -10.81 3.25
N LEU A 52 -2.01 -9.95 3.07
CA LEU A 52 -1.18 -9.46 4.18
C LEU A 52 -1.99 -8.70 5.23
N SER A 53 -2.97 -7.90 4.82
CA SER A 53 -3.83 -7.15 5.74
C SER A 53 -4.77 -8.06 6.53
N ILE A 54 -5.33 -9.09 5.88
CA ILE A 54 -6.14 -10.12 6.56
C ILE A 54 -5.30 -10.87 7.57
N ILE A 55 -4.10 -11.31 7.21
CA ILE A 55 -3.17 -11.98 8.12
C ILE A 55 -2.89 -11.09 9.32
N SER A 56 -2.53 -9.81 9.10
CA SER A 56 -2.27 -8.85 10.17
C SER A 56 -3.47 -8.66 11.10
N PHE A 57 -4.69 -8.60 10.55
CA PHE A 57 -5.92 -8.51 11.35
C PHE A 57 -6.15 -9.76 12.19
N LEU A 58 -6.03 -10.96 11.60
CA LEU A 58 -6.23 -12.22 12.30
C LEU A 58 -5.17 -12.44 13.39
N SER A 59 -3.91 -12.07 13.14
CA SER A 59 -2.85 -12.11 14.16
C SER A 59 -3.19 -11.19 15.34
N GLN A 60 -3.61 -9.95 15.08
CA GLN A 60 -4.01 -9.03 16.15
C GLN A 60 -5.25 -9.52 16.92
N LEU A 61 -6.20 -10.14 16.22
CA LEU A 61 -7.37 -10.75 16.84
C LEU A 61 -6.98 -11.91 17.77
N TYR A 62 -6.06 -12.76 17.32
CA TYR A 62 -5.55 -13.90 18.09
C TYR A 62 -4.77 -13.45 19.33
N GLU A 63 -3.93 -12.42 19.21
CA GLU A 63 -3.19 -11.80 20.32
C GLU A 63 -4.09 -10.99 21.27
N GLY A 64 -5.40 -10.91 21.02
CA GLY A 64 -6.35 -10.21 21.88
C GLY A 64 -6.21 -8.68 21.86
N ALA A 65 -5.74 -8.11 20.74
CA ALA A 65 -5.58 -6.67 20.60
C ALA A 65 -6.91 -5.92 20.78
N GLY A 66 -6.91 -4.88 21.62
CA GLY A 66 -8.07 -4.01 21.83
C GLY A 66 -8.07 -2.81 20.89
N ALA A 67 -7.23 -1.82 21.20
CA ALA A 67 -7.26 -0.50 20.53
C ALA A 67 -6.87 -0.53 19.04
N SER A 68 -6.00 -1.44 18.60
CA SER A 68 -5.51 -1.51 17.22
C SER A 68 -6.37 -2.41 16.31
N LEU A 69 -7.24 -3.25 16.88
CA LEU A 69 -8.00 -4.26 16.14
C LEU A 69 -8.96 -3.65 15.12
N GLY A 70 -9.65 -2.57 15.50
CA GLY A 70 -10.56 -1.86 14.59
C GLY A 70 -9.84 -1.26 13.38
N PHE A 71 -8.62 -0.77 13.57
CA PHE A 71 -7.79 -0.27 12.49
C PHE A 71 -7.36 -1.40 11.53
N ALA A 72 -6.90 -2.52 12.09
CA ALA A 72 -6.52 -3.69 11.32
C ALA A 72 -7.71 -4.25 10.51
N ALA A 73 -8.90 -4.30 11.10
CA ALA A 73 -10.13 -4.69 10.43
C ALA A 73 -10.48 -3.74 9.27
N ALA A 74 -10.36 -2.43 9.48
CA ALA A 74 -10.62 -1.43 8.44
C ALA A 74 -9.64 -1.54 7.27
N GLN A 75 -8.36 -1.80 7.55
CA GLN A 75 -7.35 -2.05 6.51
C GLN A 75 -7.63 -3.34 5.74
N ALA A 76 -7.89 -4.45 6.44
CA ALA A 76 -8.23 -5.74 5.84
C ALA A 76 -9.49 -5.63 4.96
N GLY A 77 -10.54 -4.99 5.46
CA GLY A 77 -11.77 -4.74 4.71
C GLY A 77 -11.53 -3.87 3.48
N SER A 78 -10.84 -2.75 3.63
CA SER A 78 -10.61 -1.78 2.54
C SER A 78 -9.73 -2.36 1.43
N THR A 79 -8.60 -2.99 1.78
CA THR A 79 -7.71 -3.64 0.80
C THR A 79 -8.42 -4.79 0.09
N THR A 80 -9.23 -5.58 0.80
CA THR A 80 -10.03 -6.66 0.21
C THR A 80 -11.09 -6.14 -0.74
N ILE A 81 -11.82 -5.08 -0.38
CA ILE A 81 -12.77 -4.41 -1.29
C ILE A 81 -12.06 -3.96 -2.57
N VAL A 82 -10.90 -3.31 -2.43
CA VAL A 82 -10.13 -2.86 -3.59
C VAL A 82 -9.66 -4.03 -4.44
N PHE A 83 -9.18 -5.12 -3.82
CA PHE A 83 -8.81 -6.34 -4.54
C PHE A 83 -10.00 -6.93 -5.33
N LEU A 84 -11.15 -7.12 -4.69
CA LEU A 84 -12.36 -7.62 -5.35
C LEU A 84 -12.78 -6.73 -6.52
N LEU A 85 -12.73 -5.41 -6.33
CA LEU A 85 -12.99 -4.47 -7.43
C LEU A 85 -11.93 -4.54 -8.53
N SER A 86 -10.67 -4.84 -8.20
CA SER A 86 -9.59 -5.02 -9.18
C SER A 86 -9.78 -6.27 -10.04
N VAL A 87 -10.39 -7.34 -9.51
CA VAL A 87 -10.71 -8.55 -10.29
C VAL A 87 -11.62 -8.18 -11.47
N ILE A 88 -12.61 -7.33 -11.21
CA ILE A 88 -13.63 -6.94 -12.20
C ILE A 88 -13.16 -5.76 -13.07
N ARG A 89 -12.54 -4.74 -12.46
CA ARG A 89 -12.24 -3.43 -13.09
C ARG A 89 -10.75 -3.06 -13.08
N GLY A 90 -9.89 -3.95 -12.61
CA GLY A 90 -8.46 -3.72 -12.49
C GLY A 90 -7.67 -4.04 -13.76
N SER A 91 -6.36 -3.85 -13.63
CA SER A 91 -5.35 -4.10 -14.66
C SER A 91 -4.38 -5.22 -14.22
N GLY A 92 -3.53 -5.66 -15.13
CA GLY A 92 -2.69 -6.85 -14.94
C GLY A 92 -3.44 -8.13 -15.31
N THR A 93 -2.73 -9.10 -15.87
CA THR A 93 -3.26 -10.46 -16.10
C THR A 93 -2.82 -11.32 -14.92
N PHE A 94 -3.77 -11.98 -14.23
CA PHE A 94 -3.48 -12.89 -13.11
C PHE A 94 -2.38 -13.94 -13.40
N MET A 95 -2.12 -14.23 -14.68
CA MET A 95 -1.13 -15.20 -15.18
C MET A 95 -0.16 -14.60 -16.21
N GLY A 96 0.06 -13.28 -16.20
CA GLY A 96 1.23 -12.71 -16.87
C GLY A 96 2.51 -13.30 -16.25
N ARG A 97 3.59 -13.48 -17.03
CA ARG A 97 4.85 -14.04 -16.52
C ARG A 97 5.36 -13.31 -15.27
N ALA A 98 5.20 -11.98 -15.20
CA ALA A 98 5.58 -11.18 -14.04
C ALA A 98 4.64 -11.41 -12.83
N ASP A 99 3.32 -11.34 -13.02
CA ASP A 99 2.32 -11.56 -11.96
C ASP A 99 2.46 -12.96 -11.34
N GLY A 100 2.65 -13.99 -12.16
CA GLY A 100 2.81 -15.37 -11.70
C GLY A 100 4.03 -15.56 -10.80
N VAL A 101 5.17 -14.94 -11.14
CA VAL A 101 6.39 -14.98 -10.31
C VAL A 101 6.15 -14.25 -8.98
N VAL A 102 5.58 -13.05 -9.01
CA VAL A 102 5.33 -12.28 -7.78
C VAL A 102 4.34 -13.00 -6.87
N LEU A 103 3.28 -13.61 -7.42
CA LEU A 103 2.31 -14.39 -6.63
C LEU A 103 2.92 -15.69 -6.08
N ALA A 104 3.76 -16.37 -6.86
CA ALA A 104 4.46 -17.57 -6.37
C ALA A 104 5.42 -17.21 -5.21
N VAL A 105 6.19 -16.13 -5.34
CA VAL A 105 7.07 -15.66 -4.26
C VAL A 105 6.27 -15.20 -3.05
N ALA A 106 5.14 -14.51 -3.25
CA ALA A 106 4.25 -14.13 -2.15
C ALA A 106 3.70 -15.36 -1.41
N ALA A 107 3.29 -16.39 -2.15
CA ALA A 107 2.79 -17.64 -1.56
C ALA A 107 3.88 -18.37 -0.76
N ILE A 108 5.10 -18.46 -1.29
CA ILE A 108 6.26 -19.02 -0.56
C ILE A 108 6.52 -18.20 0.70
N GLY A 109 6.51 -16.88 0.59
CA GLY A 109 6.73 -15.99 1.72
C GLY A 109 5.67 -16.11 2.82
N VAL A 110 4.40 -16.28 2.46
CA VAL A 110 3.32 -16.60 3.43
C VAL A 110 3.57 -17.95 4.10
N GLY A 111 4.06 -18.95 3.36
CA GLY A 111 4.47 -20.23 3.94
C GLY A 111 5.63 -20.11 4.94
N LEU A 112 6.64 -19.30 4.61
CA LEU A 112 7.76 -19.00 5.52
C LEU A 112 7.30 -18.23 6.76
N TRP A 113 6.39 -17.26 6.60
CA TRP A 113 5.78 -16.55 7.70
C TRP A 113 5.07 -17.50 8.67
N ALA A 114 4.33 -18.50 8.16
CA ALA A 114 3.55 -19.42 8.98
C ALA A 114 4.37 -20.34 9.89
N ILE A 115 5.67 -20.51 9.61
CA ILE A 115 6.61 -21.32 10.41
C ILE A 115 7.60 -20.47 11.23
N THR A 116 7.41 -19.14 11.22
CA THR A 116 8.32 -18.19 11.87
C THR A 116 7.72 -17.69 13.19
N ASP A 117 8.37 -17.98 14.32
CA ASP A 117 7.92 -17.54 15.66
C ASP A 117 8.42 -16.14 16.05
N SER A 118 9.22 -15.48 15.21
CA SER A 118 9.78 -14.16 15.48
C SER A 118 9.00 -13.05 14.78
N ALA A 119 8.50 -12.10 15.57
CA ALA A 119 7.82 -10.90 15.07
C ALA A 119 8.69 -10.09 14.08
N ALA A 120 10.01 -10.05 14.28
CA ALA A 120 10.93 -9.32 13.41
C ALA A 120 11.06 -9.97 12.03
N TYR A 121 11.25 -11.29 11.97
CA TYR A 121 11.31 -12.02 10.69
C TYR A 121 9.96 -11.98 9.97
N ALA A 122 8.85 -12.16 10.70
CA ALA A 122 7.50 -12.03 10.16
C ALA A 122 7.25 -10.65 9.52
N LEU A 123 7.70 -9.58 10.18
CA LEU A 123 7.61 -8.22 9.67
C LEU A 123 8.46 -8.03 8.41
N MET A 124 9.72 -8.47 8.42
CA MET A 124 10.61 -8.36 7.25
C MET A 124 10.04 -9.09 6.04
N ILE A 125 9.58 -10.34 6.21
CA ILE A 125 8.95 -11.14 5.16
C ILE A 125 7.74 -10.39 4.59
N SER A 126 6.87 -9.87 5.46
CA SER A 126 5.67 -9.12 5.06
C SER A 126 6.02 -7.86 4.26
N ILE A 127 7.03 -7.09 4.70
CA ILE A 127 7.50 -5.90 3.98
C ILE A 127 8.07 -6.28 2.61
N THR A 128 8.89 -7.32 2.52
CA THR A 128 9.48 -7.77 1.25
C THR A 128 8.40 -8.17 0.25
N ILE A 129 7.46 -9.02 0.66
CA ILE A 129 6.33 -9.44 -0.19
C ILE A 129 5.51 -8.22 -0.62
N SER A 130 5.22 -7.31 0.31
CA SER A 130 4.47 -6.08 0.04
C SER A 130 5.17 -5.18 -0.97
N LEU A 131 6.49 -5.00 -0.86
CA LEU A 131 7.29 -4.21 -1.80
C LEU A 131 7.33 -4.84 -3.19
N MET A 132 7.43 -6.18 -3.29
CA MET A 132 7.37 -6.87 -4.57
C MET A 132 6.02 -6.67 -5.26
N GLY A 133 4.91 -6.78 -4.52
CA GLY A 133 3.59 -6.43 -5.04
C GLY A 133 3.48 -4.96 -5.43
N GLY A 134 3.97 -4.07 -4.56
CA GLY A 134 3.99 -2.62 -4.77
C GLY A 134 4.78 -2.20 -6.01
N MET A 135 5.85 -2.91 -6.37
CA MET A 135 6.64 -2.63 -7.56
C MET A 135 5.80 -2.74 -8.85
N LEU A 136 4.83 -3.66 -8.90
CA LEU A 136 3.90 -3.76 -10.03
C LEU A 136 3.07 -2.47 -10.17
N THR A 137 2.61 -1.91 -9.05
CA THR A 137 1.89 -0.64 -9.03
C THR A 137 2.80 0.53 -9.40
N VAL A 138 4.05 0.56 -8.93
CA VAL A 138 5.04 1.59 -9.32
C VAL A 138 5.28 1.57 -10.83
N GLN A 139 5.58 0.40 -11.39
CA GLN A 139 5.78 0.22 -12.84
C GLN A 139 4.54 0.62 -13.63
N LYS A 140 3.37 0.15 -13.21
CA LYS A 140 2.11 0.52 -13.84
C LYS A 140 1.87 2.03 -13.79
N THR A 141 2.13 2.67 -12.66
CA THR A 141 1.92 4.11 -12.49
C THR A 141 2.85 4.93 -13.38
N TYR A 142 4.08 4.46 -13.60
CA TYR A 142 5.01 5.10 -14.54
C TYR A 142 4.52 5.06 -15.99
N TRP A 143 4.04 3.90 -16.44
CA TRP A 143 3.60 3.71 -17.83
C TRP A 143 2.17 4.21 -18.09
N PHE A 144 1.32 4.20 -17.07
CA PHE A 144 -0.10 4.56 -17.13
C PHE A 144 -0.48 5.49 -15.96
N PRO A 145 0.10 6.70 -15.88
CA PRO A 145 -0.08 7.59 -14.73
C PRO A 145 -1.54 8.01 -14.48
N ASP A 146 -2.38 8.00 -15.51
CA ASP A 146 -3.80 8.38 -15.40
C ASP A 146 -4.70 7.20 -14.96
N SER A 147 -4.12 6.02 -14.71
CA SER A 147 -4.86 4.81 -14.32
C SER A 147 -5.00 4.63 -12.80
N GLU A 148 -4.48 5.57 -12.01
CA GLU A 148 -4.39 5.52 -10.55
C GLU A 148 -4.95 6.82 -9.92
N THR A 149 -5.56 6.72 -8.74
CA THR A 149 -6.05 7.88 -7.99
C THR A 149 -4.93 8.46 -7.13
N MET A 150 -4.32 9.57 -7.56
CA MET A 150 -3.17 10.14 -6.86
C MET A 150 -3.45 10.68 -5.46
N SER A 151 -4.66 11.17 -5.19
CA SER A 151 -5.01 11.63 -3.84
C SER A 151 -4.86 10.51 -2.81
N THR A 152 -5.12 9.25 -3.17
CA THR A 152 -4.90 8.08 -2.30
C THR A 152 -3.44 7.91 -1.92
N TRP A 153 -2.55 7.97 -2.91
CA TRP A 153 -1.11 7.78 -2.68
C TRP A 153 -0.49 8.96 -1.92
N VAL A 154 -0.93 10.19 -2.19
CA VAL A 154 -0.49 11.38 -1.45
C VAL A 154 -0.97 11.35 0.00
N LEU A 155 -2.24 11.02 0.25
CA LEU A 155 -2.76 10.87 1.62
C LEU A 155 -2.03 9.76 2.38
N SER A 156 -1.75 8.63 1.71
CA SER A 156 -1.00 7.52 2.29
C SER A 156 0.46 7.89 2.59
N PHE A 157 1.09 8.68 1.73
CA PHE A 157 2.43 9.22 1.96
C PHE A 157 2.44 10.13 3.19
N ILE A 158 1.51 11.08 3.29
CA ILE A 158 1.40 11.96 4.47
C ILE A 158 1.11 11.13 5.73
N ALA A 159 0.22 10.13 5.65
CA ALA A 159 -0.06 9.22 6.75
C ALA A 159 1.20 8.48 7.21
N SER A 160 2.06 8.03 6.28
CA SER A 160 3.32 7.38 6.63
C SER A 160 4.35 8.32 7.26
N CYS A 161 4.38 9.61 6.87
CA CYS A 161 5.17 10.62 7.57
C CYS A 161 4.70 10.79 9.02
N CYS A 162 3.38 10.89 9.22
CA CYS A 162 2.80 10.96 10.56
C CYS A 162 3.13 9.68 11.36
N ALA A 163 3.03 8.50 10.74
CA ALA A 163 3.37 7.25 11.40
C ALA A 163 4.84 7.18 11.82
N LEU A 164 5.77 7.68 11.00
CA LEU A 164 7.20 7.78 11.36
C LEU A 164 7.41 8.70 12.57
N LEU A 165 6.74 9.86 12.59
CA LEU A 165 6.80 10.79 13.73
C LEU A 165 6.13 10.23 14.99
N ALA A 166 5.15 9.33 14.83
CA ALA A 166 4.45 8.68 15.93
C ALA A 166 5.29 7.64 16.67
N VAL A 167 6.32 7.06 16.05
CA VAL A 167 7.17 6.06 16.70
C VAL A 167 7.97 6.66 17.86
N GLY A 168 8.38 7.93 17.76
CA GLY A 168 9.15 8.60 18.81
C GLY A 168 10.64 8.20 18.81
N PRO A 169 11.15 7.47 19.82
CA PRO A 169 12.55 7.06 19.87
C PRO A 169 12.98 6.18 18.67
N LEU A 170 14.28 6.17 18.39
CA LEU A 170 14.88 5.47 17.25
C LEU A 170 14.90 3.94 17.46
N ASP A 171 13.72 3.32 17.37
CA ASP A 171 13.55 1.87 17.32
C ASP A 171 13.39 1.42 15.86
N TRP A 172 14.41 0.74 15.33
CA TRP A 172 14.43 0.30 13.93
C TRP A 172 13.32 -0.70 13.60
N LEU A 173 12.88 -1.52 14.56
CA LEU A 173 11.82 -2.49 14.32
C LEU A 173 10.47 -1.78 14.18
N LEU A 174 10.20 -0.80 15.05
CA LEU A 174 8.96 -0.02 15.00
C LEU A 174 8.94 0.96 13.81
N LEU A 175 10.10 1.49 13.41
CA LEU A 175 10.24 2.37 12.25
C LEU A 175 10.13 1.63 10.91
N ALA A 176 10.46 0.33 10.85
CA ALA A 176 10.55 -0.42 9.61
C ALA A 176 9.25 -0.34 8.78
N TYR A 177 8.09 -0.49 9.42
CA TYR A 177 6.81 -0.51 8.70
C TYR A 177 6.39 0.88 8.19
N PRO A 178 6.34 1.95 9.01
CA PRO A 178 6.11 3.30 8.51
C PRO A 178 7.12 3.74 7.43
N MET A 179 8.39 3.34 7.57
CA MET A 179 9.44 3.65 6.60
C MET A 179 9.20 2.97 5.25
N TYR A 180 8.81 1.69 5.24
CA TYR A 180 8.45 1.00 4.00
C TYR A 180 7.29 1.70 3.29
N LEU A 181 6.23 2.07 4.02
CA LEU A 181 5.08 2.77 3.46
C LEU A 181 5.50 4.12 2.88
N PHE A 182 6.34 4.87 3.59
CA PHE A 182 6.86 6.16 3.11
C PHE A 182 7.60 6.01 1.79
N VAL A 183 8.55 5.05 1.72
CA VAL A 183 9.33 4.79 0.51
C VAL A 183 8.43 4.34 -0.64
N LEU A 184 7.53 3.39 -0.41
CA LEU A 184 6.65 2.85 -1.45
C LEU A 184 5.69 3.91 -1.99
N ASN A 185 4.98 4.65 -1.11
CA ASN A 185 4.06 5.71 -1.54
C ASN A 185 4.82 6.82 -2.27
N GLY A 186 6.00 7.20 -1.78
CA GLY A 186 6.88 8.15 -2.45
C GLY A 186 7.33 7.66 -3.83
N ALA A 187 7.66 6.37 -3.97
CA ALA A 187 8.01 5.76 -5.24
C ALA A 187 6.84 5.76 -6.24
N ILE A 188 5.62 5.52 -5.79
CA ILE A 188 4.41 5.60 -6.64
C ILE A 188 4.17 7.04 -7.10
N ILE A 189 4.29 8.03 -6.21
CA ILE A 189 4.18 9.45 -6.55
C ILE A 189 5.28 9.85 -7.53
N GLY A 190 6.53 9.44 -7.28
CA GLY A 190 7.66 9.70 -8.16
C GLY A 190 7.48 9.07 -9.54
N ALA A 191 7.02 7.82 -9.61
CA ALA A 191 6.67 7.15 -10.86
C ALA A 191 5.58 7.91 -11.64
N TRP A 192 4.56 8.41 -10.95
CA TRP A 192 3.53 9.24 -11.56
C TRP A 192 4.07 10.56 -12.13
N MET A 193 4.93 11.26 -11.39
CA MET A 193 5.57 12.51 -11.85
C MET A 193 6.45 12.25 -13.08
N LEU A 194 7.32 11.25 -13.02
CA LEU A 194 8.23 10.89 -14.11
C LEU A 194 7.46 10.38 -15.35
N GLY A 195 6.39 9.62 -15.15
CA GLY A 195 5.53 9.12 -16.22
C GLY A 195 4.74 10.21 -16.95
N ARG A 196 4.65 11.41 -16.37
CA ARG A 196 3.98 12.58 -16.98
C ARG A 196 4.90 13.54 -17.71
N LEU A 197 6.22 13.35 -17.63
CA LEU A 197 7.18 14.15 -18.38
C LEU A 197 6.96 14.00 -19.90
N PRO A 198 7.18 15.05 -20.71
CA PRO A 198 6.94 15.00 -22.16
C PRO A 198 7.60 13.80 -22.84
N GLY A 199 8.90 13.58 -22.60
CA GLY A 199 9.63 12.45 -23.19
C GLY A 199 9.22 11.06 -22.64
N ALA A 200 8.57 10.98 -21.49
CA ALA A 200 7.97 9.72 -21.03
C ALA A 200 6.65 9.45 -21.77
N ARG A 201 5.84 10.49 -21.98
CA ARG A 201 4.59 10.41 -22.75
C ARG A 201 4.81 10.06 -24.22
N GLU A 202 5.87 10.59 -24.83
CA GLU A 202 6.29 10.21 -26.19
C GLU A 202 6.62 8.72 -26.27
N ARG A 203 7.49 8.20 -25.40
CA ARG A 203 7.83 6.77 -25.34
C ARG A 203 6.61 5.87 -25.11
N GLN A 204 5.67 6.29 -24.27
CA GLN A 204 4.42 5.57 -24.05
C GLN A 204 3.53 5.57 -25.31
N ALA A 205 3.50 6.66 -26.07
CA ALA A 205 2.76 6.77 -27.33
C ALA A 205 3.37 5.86 -28.42
N ASP A 206 4.70 5.83 -28.50
CA ASP A 206 5.46 5.00 -29.45
C ASP A 206 5.30 3.50 -29.17
N MET A 207 5.17 3.09 -27.90
CA MET A 207 4.92 1.70 -27.53
C MET A 207 3.52 1.19 -27.91
N SER A 208 2.74 1.92 -28.72
CA SER A 208 1.36 1.59 -29.14
C SER A 208 0.36 1.42 -28.00
N ILE A 209 0.76 1.75 -26.77
CA ILE A 209 -0.04 1.61 -25.55
C ILE A 209 -1.27 2.55 -25.58
N PHE A 210 -1.12 3.72 -26.21
CA PHE A 210 -2.15 4.76 -26.25
C PHE A 210 -3.31 4.53 -27.24
N ARG A 211 -3.27 3.50 -28.10
CA ARG A 211 -4.40 3.25 -29.04
C ARG A 211 -5.64 2.61 -28.39
N SER A 212 -5.55 2.06 -27.18
CA SER A 212 -6.64 1.24 -26.61
C SER A 212 -7.44 1.87 -25.46
N VAL A 213 -7.07 3.06 -24.95
CA VAL A 213 -7.70 3.64 -23.75
C VAL A 213 -8.68 4.78 -24.06
N ARG A 214 -8.61 5.42 -25.24
CA ARG A 214 -9.61 6.41 -25.71
C ARG A 214 -10.66 5.84 -26.66
N ALA A 215 -10.50 4.60 -27.11
CA ALA A 215 -11.36 3.97 -28.12
C ALA A 215 -12.48 3.09 -27.54
N ARG A 216 -12.71 3.14 -26.21
CA ARG A 216 -13.82 2.44 -25.54
C ARG A 216 -14.40 3.30 -24.44
#